data_AF-A0A954K1W7-F1
#
_entry.id   AF-A0A954K1W7-F1
#
_cell.length_a   1.000
_cell.length_b   1.000
_cell.length_c   1.000
_cell.angle_alpha   90.00
_cell.angle_beta   90.00
_cell.angle_gamma   90.00
#
_symmetry.space_group_name_H-M   'P 1'
#
loop_
_entity.id
_entity.type
_entity.pdbx_description
1 polymer ?
#
loop_
_entity_poly.entity_id
_entity_poly.type
_entity_poly.pdbx_seq_one_letter_code
_entity_poly.pdbx_strand_id
1 'polypeptide(L)'
;NGAPTLLFLPWRTVALALQGAKYLGSFNLPGKSTNHVFVRNDEAIIFAWNDEPVEETIYLGEDVYATDVWGRRIELERDPETHRHKLPVTSAPVIIRKCNKQIALWRLAAQFEIGKSKSEYGGHADAVIGKNSFPQSVRGKAVLNVPKGWEVEPQEWVFNTGTGEDYRLETFMTLPSNASLGKKDVSIDFEIFAERKYSIRVHRPYHVGLGDIVVNVVDKKLEGNVLEVEQIIINNTSPLETLQFRCSLFIPSMKRMQRFITELKNGQDRKLYYIPNADSLKGKELWIRAEQVNGRRILNYRWIVGENWQNQAPTPQEEIKVEKPAVR
;
A
#
# COMPACT_ATOMS: atom_id res chain seq x y z
N ASN A 1 7.96 -46.70 -1.92
CA ASN A 1 7.35 -46.84 -3.26
C ASN A 1 7.58 -45.50 -3.94
N GLY A 2 8.63 -45.35 -4.75
CA GLY A 2 9.09 -44.05 -5.31
C GLY A 2 8.16 -43.41 -6.34
N ALA A 3 6.85 -43.50 -6.14
CA ALA A 3 5.86 -42.84 -6.98
C ALA A 3 5.83 -41.33 -6.66
N PRO A 4 5.74 -40.47 -7.68
CA PRO A 4 5.67 -39.02 -7.47
C PRO A 4 4.44 -38.66 -6.62
N THR A 5 4.65 -37.80 -5.62
CA THR A 5 3.58 -37.28 -4.76
C THR A 5 2.76 -36.22 -5.50
N LEU A 6 1.63 -35.80 -4.93
CA LEU A 6 0.77 -34.73 -5.48
C LEU A 6 1.53 -33.42 -5.77
N LEU A 7 2.62 -33.16 -5.06
CA LEU A 7 3.44 -31.95 -5.24
C LEU A 7 4.47 -32.07 -6.36
N PHE A 8 4.61 -33.23 -7.00
CA PHE A 8 5.54 -33.41 -8.12
C PHE A 8 5.19 -32.54 -9.33
N LEU A 9 3.90 -32.43 -9.68
CA LEU A 9 3.46 -31.60 -10.80
C LEU A 9 3.71 -30.10 -10.52
N PRO A 10 3.27 -29.53 -9.37
CA PRO A 10 3.66 -28.18 -8.97
C PRO A 10 5.17 -27.95 -9.01
N TRP A 11 5.96 -28.84 -8.39
CA TRP A 11 7.42 -28.72 -8.40
C TRP A 11 7.99 -28.71 -9.82
N ARG A 12 7.58 -29.65 -10.68
CA ARG A 12 8.02 -29.75 -12.07
C ARG A 12 7.65 -28.50 -12.86
N THR A 13 6.41 -28.03 -12.78
CA THR A 13 5.93 -26.86 -13.52
C THR A 13 6.71 -25.61 -13.12
N VAL A 14 6.89 -25.39 -11.82
CA VAL A 14 7.66 -24.26 -11.29
C VAL A 14 9.13 -24.38 -11.68
N ALA A 15 9.74 -25.57 -11.55
CA ALA A 15 11.13 -25.80 -11.93
C ALA A 15 11.37 -25.54 -13.42
N LEU A 16 10.48 -25.99 -14.31
CA LEU A 16 10.55 -25.72 -15.74
C LEU A 16 10.36 -24.23 -16.07
N ALA A 17 9.45 -23.56 -15.37
CA ALA A 17 9.24 -22.13 -15.53
C ALA A 17 10.49 -21.34 -15.12
N LEU A 18 11.10 -21.66 -13.98
CA LEU A 18 12.20 -20.92 -13.37
C LEU A 18 13.60 -21.37 -13.80
N GLN A 19 13.75 -22.46 -14.55
CA GLN A 19 15.05 -22.98 -14.95
C GLN A 19 15.89 -21.91 -15.65
N GLY A 20 17.03 -21.52 -15.07
CA GLY A 20 17.91 -20.49 -15.60
C GLY A 20 17.37 -19.06 -15.52
N ALA A 21 16.24 -18.84 -14.85
CA ALA A 21 15.68 -17.52 -14.62
C ALA A 21 16.33 -16.85 -13.39
N LYS A 22 16.50 -15.53 -13.46
CA LYS A 22 17.01 -14.71 -12.36
C LYS A 22 15.86 -13.94 -11.73
N TYR A 23 15.78 -13.96 -10.40
CA TYR A 23 14.81 -13.14 -9.68
C TYR A 23 15.15 -11.65 -9.85
N LEU A 24 14.14 -10.83 -10.14
CA LEU A 24 14.28 -9.38 -10.24
C LEU A 24 13.63 -8.62 -9.10
N GLY A 25 12.52 -9.13 -8.55
CA GLY A 25 11.75 -8.41 -7.54
C GLY A 25 10.26 -8.64 -7.66
N SER A 26 9.49 -7.67 -7.18
CA SER A 26 8.04 -7.63 -7.22
C SER A 26 7.60 -6.19 -7.49
N PHE A 27 6.42 -6.00 -8.07
CA PHE A 27 5.81 -4.69 -8.23
C PHE A 27 4.35 -4.70 -7.75
N ASN A 28 3.73 -3.55 -7.59
CA ASN A 28 2.33 -3.51 -7.13
C ASN A 28 1.40 -3.80 -8.30
N LEU A 29 0.53 -4.78 -8.12
CA LEU A 29 -0.61 -5.07 -9.00
C LEU A 29 -1.84 -4.27 -8.53
N PRO A 30 -2.75 -3.86 -9.44
CA PRO A 30 -3.91 -3.04 -9.10
C PRO A 30 -4.84 -3.68 -8.06
N GLY A 31 -5.08 -4.99 -8.16
CA GLY A 31 -5.85 -5.80 -7.21
C GLY A 31 -5.05 -6.25 -5.98
N LYS A 32 -3.84 -5.71 -5.78
CA LYS A 32 -2.95 -5.96 -4.63
C LYS A 32 -2.50 -7.42 -4.51
N SER A 33 -2.58 -8.20 -5.59
CA SER A 33 -2.05 -9.56 -5.61
C SER A 33 -0.54 -9.58 -5.34
N THR A 34 -0.10 -10.56 -4.56
CA THR A 34 1.32 -10.83 -4.37
C THR A 34 1.90 -11.35 -5.68
N ASN A 35 3.10 -10.89 -6.03
CA ASN A 35 3.79 -11.38 -7.21
C ASN A 35 5.31 -11.40 -7.06
N HIS A 36 5.93 -12.23 -7.89
CA HIS A 36 7.38 -12.29 -8.06
C HIS A 36 7.73 -12.36 -9.53
N VAL A 37 8.72 -11.55 -9.92
CA VAL A 37 9.17 -11.39 -11.29
C VAL A 37 10.55 -12.00 -11.44
N PHE A 38 10.69 -12.83 -12.47
CA PHE A 38 11.94 -13.43 -12.89
C PHE A 38 12.20 -13.10 -14.35
N VAL A 39 13.44 -13.16 -14.78
CA VAL A 39 13.81 -12.98 -16.20
C VAL A 39 14.73 -14.07 -16.68
N ARG A 40 14.53 -14.47 -17.93
CA ARG A 40 15.40 -15.39 -18.66
C ARG A 40 15.40 -14.99 -20.12
N ASN A 41 16.59 -14.80 -20.69
CA ASN A 41 16.77 -14.31 -22.06
C ASN A 41 15.96 -13.00 -22.25
N ASP A 42 14.98 -13.02 -23.15
CA ASP A 42 14.12 -11.88 -23.50
C ASP A 42 12.69 -11.97 -22.94
N GLU A 43 12.39 -12.99 -22.11
CA GLU A 43 11.11 -13.06 -21.40
C GLU A 43 11.25 -12.69 -19.92
N ALA A 44 10.21 -12.03 -19.41
CA ALA A 44 9.88 -12.03 -17.99
C ALA A 44 8.88 -13.16 -17.69
N ILE A 45 9.00 -13.70 -16.49
CA ILE A 45 8.12 -14.73 -15.92
C ILE A 45 7.59 -14.15 -14.62
N ILE A 46 6.26 -14.18 -14.43
CA ILE A 46 5.61 -13.61 -13.26
C ILE A 46 4.83 -14.71 -12.56
N PHE A 47 5.05 -14.85 -11.26
CA PHE A 47 4.20 -15.63 -10.37
C PHE A 47 3.26 -14.66 -9.67
N ALA A 48 1.96 -14.97 -9.61
CA ALA A 48 0.99 -14.14 -8.89
C ALA A 48 -0.02 -15.00 -8.12
N TRP A 49 -0.41 -14.56 -6.92
CA TRP A 49 -1.48 -15.14 -6.11
C TRP A 49 -2.10 -14.06 -5.21
N ASN A 50 -3.29 -14.34 -4.71
CA ASN A 50 -4.02 -13.48 -3.79
C ASN A 50 -4.89 -14.34 -2.87
N ASP A 51 -4.95 -14.01 -1.58
CA ASP A 51 -5.74 -14.79 -0.62
C ASP A 51 -7.24 -14.77 -0.97
N GLU A 52 -7.70 -13.62 -1.48
CA GLU A 52 -9.04 -13.45 -2.03
C GLU A 52 -8.98 -13.42 -3.57
N PRO A 53 -9.87 -14.16 -4.27
CA PRO A 53 -9.93 -14.12 -5.72
C PRO A 53 -10.14 -12.70 -6.27
N VAL A 54 -9.29 -12.30 -7.21
CA VAL A 54 -9.34 -10.97 -7.85
C VAL A 54 -9.02 -11.08 -9.34
N GLU A 55 -9.53 -10.15 -10.13
CA GLU A 55 -9.12 -9.97 -11.52
C GLU A 55 -8.09 -8.83 -11.60
N GLU A 56 -6.87 -9.16 -12.00
CA GLU A 56 -5.81 -8.18 -12.24
C GLU A 56 -5.86 -7.70 -13.70
N THR A 57 -5.94 -6.38 -13.93
CA THR A 57 -5.91 -5.80 -15.28
C THR A 57 -4.57 -5.12 -15.55
N ILE A 58 -3.72 -5.76 -16.37
CA ILE A 58 -2.34 -5.30 -16.59
C ILE A 58 -1.81 -5.61 -17.99
N TYR A 59 -1.09 -4.66 -18.60
CA TYR A 59 -0.38 -4.90 -19.86
C TYR A 59 0.94 -5.64 -19.61
N LEU A 60 1.10 -6.82 -20.22
CA LEU A 60 2.21 -7.74 -19.95
C LEU A 60 3.08 -8.03 -21.19
N GLY A 61 2.67 -7.60 -22.39
CA GLY A 61 3.29 -7.96 -23.66
C GLY A 61 2.27 -8.40 -24.70
N GLU A 62 2.71 -9.11 -25.74
CA GLU A 62 1.84 -9.58 -26.83
C GLU A 62 1.51 -11.06 -26.75
N ASP A 63 2.52 -11.91 -26.56
CA ASP A 63 2.39 -13.37 -26.62
C ASP A 63 2.18 -14.01 -25.24
N VAL A 64 1.54 -13.27 -24.35
CA VAL A 64 1.42 -13.59 -22.93
C VAL A 64 0.38 -14.68 -22.68
N TYR A 65 0.61 -15.39 -21.59
CA TYR A 65 0.27 -16.79 -21.51
C TYR A 65 0.35 -17.20 -20.05
N ALA A 66 -0.74 -17.73 -19.50
CA ALA A 66 -0.79 -18.14 -18.10
C ALA A 66 -1.08 -19.64 -17.95
N THR A 67 -0.50 -20.24 -16.91
CA THR A 67 -0.82 -21.59 -16.46
C THR A 67 -0.96 -21.61 -14.95
N ASP A 68 -1.77 -22.50 -14.41
CA ASP A 68 -1.69 -22.81 -12.99
C ASP A 68 -0.45 -23.67 -12.65
N VAL A 69 -0.24 -23.94 -11.37
CA VAL A 69 0.88 -24.81 -10.92
C VAL A 69 0.79 -26.25 -11.41
N TRP A 70 -0.40 -26.71 -11.83
CA TRP A 70 -0.58 -28.05 -12.42
C TRP A 70 -0.31 -28.08 -13.92
N GLY A 71 0.02 -26.93 -14.53
CA GLY A 71 0.32 -26.80 -15.95
C GLY A 71 -0.91 -26.67 -16.85
N ARG A 72 -2.12 -26.49 -16.27
CA ARG A 72 -3.33 -26.22 -17.05
C ARG A 72 -3.29 -24.80 -17.57
N ARG A 73 -3.72 -24.62 -18.82
CA ARG A 73 -3.78 -23.30 -19.45
C ARG A 73 -4.87 -22.45 -18.81
N ILE A 74 -4.54 -21.20 -18.51
CA ILE A 74 -5.51 -20.18 -18.12
C ILE A 74 -5.67 -19.24 -19.32
N GLU A 75 -6.92 -19.01 -19.71
CA GLU A 75 -7.25 -18.05 -20.76
C GLU A 75 -7.05 -16.64 -20.23
N LEU A 76 -6.37 -15.81 -21.02
CA LEU A 76 -6.15 -14.40 -20.72
C LEU A 76 -6.95 -13.58 -21.72
N GLU A 77 -8.07 -13.03 -21.26
CA GLU A 77 -8.77 -12.02 -22.06
C GLU A 77 -7.88 -10.79 -22.21
N ARG A 78 -7.82 -10.25 -23.43
CA ARG A 78 -7.08 -9.02 -23.72
C ARG A 78 -8.06 -7.95 -24.16
N ASP A 79 -8.02 -6.83 -23.45
CA ASP A 79 -8.80 -5.66 -23.80
C ASP A 79 -8.33 -5.09 -25.16
N PRO A 80 -9.23 -4.89 -26.14
CA PRO A 80 -8.84 -4.52 -27.50
C PRO A 80 -8.32 -3.09 -27.62
N GLU A 81 -8.68 -2.18 -26.71
CA GLU A 81 -8.29 -0.77 -26.77
C GLU A 81 -7.01 -0.50 -26.00
N THR A 82 -6.94 -0.98 -24.77
CA THR A 82 -5.82 -0.77 -23.84
C THR A 82 -4.75 -1.85 -23.96
N HIS A 83 -5.07 -2.96 -24.65
CA HIS A 83 -4.22 -4.13 -24.78
C HIS A 83 -3.88 -4.84 -23.45
N ARG A 84 -4.49 -4.44 -22.34
CA ARG A 84 -4.25 -5.03 -21.02
C ARG A 84 -4.87 -6.43 -20.93
N HIS A 85 -4.21 -7.31 -20.20
CA HIS A 85 -4.73 -8.65 -19.93
C HIS A 85 -5.56 -8.60 -18.66
N LYS A 86 -6.70 -9.29 -18.67
CA LYS A 86 -7.41 -9.69 -17.47
C LYS A 86 -6.84 -11.02 -16.99
N LEU A 87 -6.27 -11.01 -15.80
CA LEU A 87 -5.63 -12.15 -15.18
C LEU A 87 -6.44 -12.55 -13.95
N PRO A 88 -7.14 -13.70 -13.97
CA PRO A 88 -7.76 -14.22 -12.77
C PRO A 88 -6.67 -14.70 -11.81
N VAL A 89 -6.62 -14.12 -10.61
CA VAL A 89 -5.67 -14.47 -9.55
C VAL A 89 -6.46 -15.01 -8.36
N THR A 90 -6.00 -16.13 -7.82
CA THR A 90 -6.60 -16.79 -6.64
C THR A 90 -5.50 -17.15 -5.65
N SER A 91 -5.85 -17.85 -4.56
CA SER A 91 -4.87 -18.32 -3.59
C SER A 91 -3.92 -19.37 -4.15
N ALA A 92 -4.31 -20.05 -5.23
CA ALA A 92 -3.41 -20.90 -6.00
C ALA A 92 -2.55 -20.03 -6.94
N PRO A 93 -1.20 -20.17 -6.91
CA PRO A 93 -0.33 -19.38 -7.78
C PRO A 93 -0.58 -19.62 -9.26
N VAL A 94 -0.57 -18.52 -10.01
CA VAL A 94 -0.58 -18.50 -11.47
C VAL A 94 0.83 -18.16 -11.97
N ILE A 95 1.26 -18.86 -13.00
CA ILE A 95 2.55 -18.68 -13.68
C ILE A 95 2.28 -18.03 -15.03
N ILE A 96 2.82 -16.84 -15.23
CA ILE A 96 2.63 -16.06 -16.44
C ILE A 96 3.97 -15.99 -17.17
N ARG A 97 3.98 -16.38 -18.44
CA ARG A 97 5.18 -16.53 -19.27
C ARG A 97 5.10 -15.67 -20.52
N LYS A 98 6.25 -15.52 -21.19
CA LYS A 98 6.43 -14.63 -22.34
C LYS A 98 6.03 -13.17 -22.04
N CYS A 99 6.10 -12.75 -20.78
CA CYS A 99 5.91 -11.34 -20.46
C CYS A 99 7.07 -10.54 -21.06
N ASN A 100 6.78 -9.33 -21.52
CA ASN A 100 7.79 -8.43 -22.05
C ASN A 100 8.75 -7.99 -20.94
N LYS A 101 10.04 -8.32 -21.11
CA LYS A 101 11.11 -8.07 -20.14
C LYS A 101 11.33 -6.58 -19.88
N GLN A 102 11.34 -5.77 -20.93
CA GLN A 102 11.60 -4.33 -20.86
C GLN A 102 10.50 -3.63 -20.06
N ILE A 103 9.24 -4.02 -20.25
CA ILE A 103 8.11 -3.50 -19.48
C ILE A 103 8.20 -3.92 -18.01
N ALA A 104 8.57 -5.18 -17.72
CA ALA A 104 8.74 -5.64 -16.34
C ALA A 104 9.85 -4.84 -15.62
N LEU A 105 10.99 -4.63 -16.29
CA LEU A 105 12.09 -3.81 -15.77
C LEU A 105 11.68 -2.35 -15.57
N TRP A 106 10.92 -1.77 -16.51
CA TRP A 106 10.40 -0.41 -16.39
C TRP A 106 9.54 -0.25 -15.12
N ARG A 107 8.61 -1.20 -14.89
CA ARG A 107 7.77 -1.19 -13.69
C ARG A 107 8.61 -1.26 -12.43
N LEU A 108 9.61 -2.14 -12.37
CA LEU A 108 10.47 -2.30 -11.20
C LEU A 108 11.32 -1.05 -10.93
N ALA A 109 11.81 -0.39 -11.98
CA ALA A 109 12.66 0.79 -11.89
C ALA A 109 11.89 2.07 -11.52
N ALA A 110 10.65 2.24 -12.02
CA ALA A 110 9.85 3.43 -11.77
C ALA A 110 9.41 3.50 -10.30
N GLN A 111 9.85 4.52 -9.57
CA GLN A 111 9.57 4.74 -8.14
C GLN A 111 9.44 6.23 -7.83
N PHE A 112 8.89 6.55 -6.65
CA PHE A 112 9.08 7.89 -6.10
C PHE A 112 10.47 8.00 -5.49
N GLU A 113 11.09 9.17 -5.62
CA GLU A 113 12.37 9.48 -4.98
C GLU A 113 12.26 9.48 -3.46
N ILE A 114 11.21 10.12 -2.93
CA ILE A 114 10.92 10.16 -1.49
C ILE A 114 9.78 9.19 -1.16
N GLY A 115 8.68 9.24 -1.91
CA GLY A 115 7.55 8.31 -1.78
C GLY A 115 6.72 8.47 -0.51
N LYS A 116 6.94 9.59 0.21
CA LYS A 116 6.24 9.93 1.43
C LYS A 116 6.18 11.43 1.66
N SER A 117 5.10 11.90 2.27
CA SER A 117 4.92 13.29 2.68
C SER A 117 4.64 13.42 4.16
N LYS A 118 4.93 14.61 4.71
CA LYS A 118 4.45 14.96 6.05
C LYS A 118 2.95 15.20 6.01
N SER A 119 2.26 14.85 7.09
CA SER A 119 0.85 15.21 7.24
C SER A 119 0.73 16.65 7.77
N GLU A 120 1.25 17.59 6.97
CA GLU A 120 1.37 19.00 7.25
C GLU A 120 0.75 19.83 6.12
N TYR A 121 0.25 21.02 6.47
CA TYR A 121 -0.13 22.00 5.48
C TYR A 121 1.06 22.43 4.61
N GLY A 122 0.76 22.66 3.32
CA GLY A 122 1.74 23.05 2.32
C GLY A 122 1.97 21.92 1.32
N GLY A 123 2.80 22.21 0.32
CA GLY A 123 3.15 21.21 -0.67
C GLY A 123 4.47 20.52 -0.39
N HIS A 124 4.62 19.36 -1.01
CA HIS A 124 5.66 18.38 -0.76
C HIS A 124 6.33 18.09 -2.09
N ALA A 125 7.61 18.45 -2.20
CA ALA A 125 8.42 18.14 -3.38
C ALA A 125 8.78 16.65 -3.39
N ASP A 126 8.69 16.04 -4.57
CA ASP A 126 9.13 14.67 -4.83
C ASP A 126 9.52 14.55 -6.32
N ALA A 127 9.91 13.37 -6.75
CA ALA A 127 10.09 13.08 -8.17
C ALA A 127 9.71 11.63 -8.47
N VAL A 128 9.21 11.38 -9.68
CA VAL A 128 9.17 10.02 -10.23
C VAL A 128 10.51 9.76 -10.88
N ILE A 129 11.26 8.81 -10.33
CA ILE A 129 12.55 8.36 -10.85
C ILE A 129 12.40 6.99 -11.52
N GLY A 130 13.27 6.71 -12.47
CA GLY A 130 13.36 5.38 -13.06
C GLY A 130 14.47 5.31 -14.10
N LYS A 131 14.47 4.23 -14.86
CA LYS A 131 15.51 3.92 -15.83
C LYS A 131 14.91 3.43 -17.13
N ASN A 132 15.45 3.88 -18.26
CA ASN A 132 15.09 3.33 -19.55
C ASN A 132 15.59 1.89 -19.68
N SER A 133 14.65 0.94 -19.70
CA SER A 133 14.92 -0.49 -19.84
C SER A 133 14.95 -0.98 -21.30
N PHE A 134 14.64 -0.12 -22.26
CA PHE A 134 14.63 -0.45 -23.68
C PHE A 134 16.04 -0.35 -24.28
N PRO A 135 16.38 -1.16 -25.30
CA PRO A 135 17.70 -1.12 -25.93
C PRO A 135 17.93 0.14 -26.80
N GLN A 136 16.90 0.95 -27.01
CA GLN A 136 16.96 2.23 -27.72
C GLN A 136 16.48 3.40 -26.84
N SER A 137 16.75 4.62 -27.30
CA SER A 137 16.19 5.83 -26.70
C SER A 137 14.67 5.82 -26.76
N VAL A 138 14.05 6.33 -25.69
CA VAL A 138 12.61 6.39 -25.53
C VAL A 138 12.17 7.85 -25.44
N ARG A 139 11.13 8.20 -26.20
CA ARG A 139 10.34 9.41 -25.97
C ARG A 139 9.07 9.02 -25.23
N GLY A 140 8.74 9.73 -24.16
CA GLY A 140 7.61 9.37 -23.33
C GLY A 140 6.78 10.55 -22.86
N LYS A 141 5.52 10.25 -22.56
CA LYS A 141 4.64 11.04 -21.72
C LYS A 141 4.36 10.25 -20.45
N ALA A 142 4.40 10.90 -19.29
CA ALA A 142 4.04 10.32 -18.01
C ALA A 142 2.93 11.15 -17.37
N VAL A 143 1.93 10.49 -16.77
CA VAL A 143 0.83 11.14 -16.04
C VAL A 143 0.76 10.56 -14.64
N LEU A 144 0.80 11.42 -13.63
CA LEU A 144 0.65 11.05 -12.23
C LEU A 144 -0.83 11.06 -11.83
N ASN A 145 -1.32 9.92 -11.37
CA ASN A 145 -2.69 9.73 -10.91
C ASN A 145 -2.69 9.64 -9.38
N VAL A 146 -3.21 10.69 -8.73
CA VAL A 146 -3.29 10.82 -7.27
C VAL A 146 -4.72 10.66 -6.74
N PRO A 147 -4.91 10.41 -5.43
CA PRO A 147 -6.23 10.44 -4.80
C PRO A 147 -6.97 11.76 -5.04
N LYS A 148 -8.31 11.67 -5.04
CA LYS A 148 -9.18 12.85 -5.21
C LYS A 148 -8.86 13.95 -4.19
N GLY A 149 -8.77 15.18 -4.68
CA GLY A 149 -8.54 16.37 -3.86
C GLY A 149 -7.07 16.66 -3.59
N TRP A 150 -6.13 15.84 -4.06
CA TRP A 150 -4.72 16.18 -4.10
C TRP A 150 -4.46 17.02 -5.34
N GLU A 151 -3.66 18.06 -5.18
CA GLU A 151 -3.20 18.90 -6.27
C GLU A 151 -1.74 18.55 -6.56
N VAL A 152 -1.38 18.39 -7.83
CA VAL A 152 -0.03 18.03 -8.24
C VAL A 152 0.42 18.92 -9.40
N GLU A 153 1.64 19.43 -9.31
CA GLU A 153 2.22 20.32 -10.32
C GLU A 153 3.69 19.97 -10.60
N PRO A 154 4.05 19.64 -11.86
CA PRO A 154 3.14 19.26 -12.93
C PRO A 154 2.49 17.88 -12.63
N GLN A 155 1.32 17.65 -13.23
CA GLN A 155 0.65 16.33 -13.24
C GLN A 155 1.16 15.43 -14.38
N GLU A 156 1.71 16.06 -15.43
CA GLU A 156 2.13 15.41 -16.66
C GLU A 156 3.52 15.87 -17.08
N TRP A 157 4.31 14.94 -17.59
CA TRP A 157 5.64 15.21 -18.15
C TRP A 157 5.74 14.70 -19.58
N VAL A 158 6.50 15.41 -20.40
CA VAL A 158 7.09 14.89 -21.64
C VAL A 158 8.58 14.76 -21.41
N PHE A 159 9.16 13.61 -21.74
CA PHE A 159 10.56 13.33 -21.49
C PHE A 159 11.19 12.53 -22.63
N ASN A 160 12.51 12.62 -22.75
CA ASN A 160 13.31 11.74 -23.60
C ASN A 160 14.42 11.15 -22.73
N THR A 161 14.73 9.87 -22.92
CA THR A 161 15.76 9.18 -22.16
C THR A 161 16.52 8.24 -23.10
N GLY A 162 17.85 8.31 -23.07
CA GLY A 162 18.72 7.44 -23.85
C GLY A 162 18.69 6.00 -23.37
N THR A 163 19.31 5.09 -24.13
CA THR A 163 19.40 3.67 -23.75
C THR A 163 20.07 3.51 -22.39
N GLY A 164 19.35 2.91 -21.43
CA GLY A 164 19.89 2.68 -20.09
C GLY A 164 20.11 3.95 -19.26
N GLU A 165 19.65 5.12 -19.71
CA GLU A 165 19.72 6.35 -18.92
C GLU A 165 18.62 6.38 -17.85
N ASP A 166 18.93 7.07 -16.77
CA ASP A 166 17.96 7.35 -15.71
C ASP A 166 17.14 8.59 -16.09
N TYR A 167 15.89 8.65 -15.64
CA TYR A 167 15.03 9.82 -15.75
C TYR A 167 14.56 10.26 -14.37
N ARG A 168 14.31 11.55 -14.22
CA ARG A 168 13.78 12.16 -13.00
C ARG A 168 12.73 13.20 -13.37
N LEU A 169 11.49 12.96 -12.95
CA LEU A 169 10.31 13.76 -13.26
C LEU A 169 9.85 14.45 -11.99
N GLU A 170 10.26 15.70 -11.79
CA GLU A 170 9.96 16.47 -10.59
C GLU A 170 8.46 16.76 -10.48
N THR A 171 7.94 16.68 -9.26
CA THR A 171 6.55 17.03 -8.93
C THR A 171 6.48 17.73 -7.59
N PHE A 172 5.48 18.57 -7.44
CA PHE A 172 5.10 19.19 -6.19
C PHE A 172 3.65 18.82 -5.87
N MET A 173 3.42 18.24 -4.69
CA MET A 173 2.10 17.73 -4.31
C MET A 173 1.54 18.49 -3.12
N THR A 174 0.33 19.02 -3.23
CA THR A 174 -0.40 19.66 -2.13
C THR A 174 -1.53 18.75 -1.68
N LEU A 175 -1.48 18.34 -0.40
CA LEU A 175 -2.47 17.45 0.19
C LEU A 175 -3.61 18.26 0.82
N PRO A 176 -4.87 17.81 0.68
CA PRO A 176 -5.99 18.47 1.34
C PRO A 176 -5.93 18.25 2.86
N SER A 177 -6.49 19.18 3.64
CA SER A 177 -6.46 19.14 5.12
C SER A 177 -7.16 17.91 5.74
N ASN A 178 -7.98 17.22 4.97
CA ASN A 178 -8.69 16.01 5.35
C ASN A 178 -8.04 14.71 4.82
N ALA A 179 -6.85 14.79 4.22
CA ALA A 179 -6.10 13.63 3.78
C ALA A 179 -5.86 12.69 4.97
N SER A 180 -6.20 11.41 4.80
CA SER A 180 -5.93 10.40 5.82
C SER A 180 -4.46 10.00 5.81
N LEU A 181 -3.96 9.58 6.97
CA LEU A 181 -2.64 8.99 7.11
C LEU A 181 -2.54 7.64 6.40
N GLY A 182 -1.32 7.16 6.23
CA GLY A 182 -0.99 5.83 5.72
C GLY A 182 -0.77 5.77 4.22
N LYS A 183 -0.74 4.54 3.69
CA LYS A 183 -0.51 4.27 2.26
C LYS A 183 -1.69 4.77 1.43
N LYS A 184 -1.39 5.39 0.28
CA LYS A 184 -2.35 5.88 -0.71
C LYS A 184 -2.05 5.24 -2.05
N ASP A 185 -3.10 4.79 -2.70
CA ASP A 185 -3.02 4.21 -4.01
C ASP A 185 -2.77 5.33 -5.03
N VAL A 186 -1.55 5.33 -5.58
CA VAL A 186 -1.08 6.27 -6.60
C VAL A 186 -0.56 5.44 -7.77
N SER A 187 -0.73 5.95 -8.98
CA SER A 187 -0.17 5.31 -10.17
C SER A 187 0.43 6.31 -11.14
N ILE A 188 1.35 5.83 -11.95
CA ILE A 188 1.96 6.58 -13.04
C ILE A 188 1.61 5.87 -14.34
N ASP A 189 0.96 6.59 -15.25
CA ASP A 189 0.68 6.12 -16.60
C ASP A 189 1.75 6.63 -17.54
N PHE A 190 2.53 5.71 -18.10
CA PHE A 190 3.51 6.00 -19.12
C PHE A 190 2.95 5.64 -20.50
N GLU A 191 2.98 6.60 -21.40
CA GLU A 191 2.90 6.37 -22.84
C GLU A 191 4.30 6.57 -23.42
N ILE A 192 4.96 5.49 -23.81
CA ILE A 192 6.32 5.56 -24.34
C ILE A 192 6.37 5.08 -25.78
N PHE A 193 7.20 5.74 -26.58
CA PHE A 193 7.51 5.37 -27.94
C PHE A 193 8.97 4.92 -28.01
N ALA A 194 9.14 3.64 -28.30
CA ALA A 194 10.42 3.01 -28.56
C ALA A 194 10.41 2.53 -30.03
N GLU A 195 10.32 1.22 -30.27
CA GLU A 195 10.04 0.65 -31.60
C GLU A 195 8.55 0.77 -31.99
N ARG A 196 7.68 0.92 -30.97
CA ARG A 196 6.25 1.17 -31.10
C ARG A 196 5.74 1.88 -29.85
N LYS A 197 4.46 2.23 -29.84
CA LYS A 197 3.80 2.79 -28.67
C LYS A 197 3.54 1.70 -27.62
N TYR A 198 3.86 2.00 -26.37
CA TYR A 198 3.61 1.18 -25.20
C TYR A 198 2.80 1.98 -24.17
N SER A 199 1.78 1.35 -23.58
CA SER A 199 1.02 1.90 -22.45
C SER A 199 1.34 1.10 -21.18
N ILE A 200 2.01 1.73 -20.23
CA ILE A 200 2.51 1.09 -19.01
C ILE A 200 1.97 1.85 -17.80
N ARG A 201 1.03 1.23 -17.08
CA ARG A 201 0.66 1.68 -15.73
C ARG A 201 1.58 1.07 -14.69
N VAL A 202 2.09 1.90 -13.81
CA VAL A 202 2.89 1.52 -12.64
C VAL A 202 2.14 1.95 -11.38
N HIS A 203 1.79 1.00 -10.52
CA HIS A 203 1.22 1.32 -9.21
C HIS A 203 2.36 1.52 -8.21
N ARG A 204 2.39 2.69 -7.57
CA ARG A 204 3.38 3.02 -6.55
C ARG A 204 2.68 3.68 -5.38
N PRO A 205 2.49 2.98 -4.25
CA PRO A 205 1.81 3.57 -3.12
C PRO A 205 2.62 4.75 -2.58
N TYR A 206 1.93 5.84 -2.27
CA TYR A 206 2.51 7.02 -1.65
C TYR A 206 2.13 7.06 -0.17
N HIS A 207 3.07 7.35 0.73
CA HIS A 207 2.79 7.34 2.16
C HIS A 207 2.49 8.75 2.69
N VAL A 208 1.33 8.95 3.31
CA VAL A 208 0.98 10.22 3.97
C VAL A 208 1.16 10.11 5.46
N GLY A 209 1.84 11.11 6.01
CA GLY A 209 2.30 11.05 7.38
C GLY A 209 3.72 10.52 7.42
N LEU A 210 4.51 11.08 8.32
CA LEU A 210 5.85 10.61 8.56
C LEU A 210 5.82 9.61 9.70
N GLY A 211 6.63 8.56 9.61
CA GLY A 211 6.86 7.64 10.72
C GLY A 211 7.47 8.30 11.97
N ASP A 212 7.76 9.61 11.91
CA ASP A 212 8.15 10.41 13.06
C ASP A 212 6.97 10.69 14.00
N ILE A 213 5.71 10.62 13.54
CA ILE A 213 4.52 10.66 14.38
C ILE A 213 3.55 9.58 13.95
N VAL A 214 3.36 8.58 14.80
CA VAL A 214 2.46 7.44 14.53
C VAL A 214 1.16 7.65 15.27
N VAL A 215 0.04 7.49 14.56
CA VAL A 215 -1.30 7.45 15.16
C VAL A 215 -1.84 6.04 15.00
N ASN A 216 -2.14 5.40 16.12
CA ASN A 216 -2.81 4.11 16.17
C ASN A 216 -4.13 4.26 16.91
N VAL A 217 -5.11 3.45 16.50
CA VAL A 217 -6.39 3.34 17.18
C VAL A 217 -6.69 1.87 17.43
N VAL A 218 -7.10 1.57 18.64
CA VAL A 218 -7.63 0.26 19.02
C VAL A 218 -9.06 0.48 19.49
N ASP A 219 -9.98 -0.33 18.99
CA ASP A 219 -11.36 -0.35 19.47
C ASP A 219 -11.74 -1.73 20.00
N LYS A 220 -12.57 -1.74 21.04
CA LYS A 220 -13.15 -2.96 21.60
C LYS A 220 -14.54 -2.69 22.13
N LYS A 221 -15.40 -3.70 22.06
CA LYS A 221 -16.70 -3.70 22.71
C LYS A 221 -16.54 -4.10 24.18
N LEU A 222 -17.00 -3.25 25.09
CA LEU A 222 -17.10 -3.53 26.51
C LEU A 222 -18.47 -4.15 26.88
N GLU A 223 -18.56 -4.68 28.10
CA GLU A 223 -19.83 -5.01 28.73
C GLU A 223 -20.76 -3.79 28.76
N GLY A 224 -22.08 -4.02 28.66
CA GLY A 224 -23.07 -2.93 28.63
C GLY A 224 -23.23 -2.23 27.27
N ASN A 225 -22.72 -2.82 26.18
CA ASN A 225 -22.85 -2.29 24.81
C ASN A 225 -22.18 -0.91 24.61
N VAL A 226 -20.98 -0.75 25.19
CA VAL A 226 -20.15 0.45 25.07
C VAL A 226 -18.94 0.15 24.19
N LEU A 227 -18.64 1.05 23.26
CA LEU A 227 -17.43 1.01 22.45
C LEU A 227 -16.35 1.81 23.17
N GLU A 228 -15.28 1.15 23.57
CA GLU A 228 -14.05 1.81 24.00
C GLU A 228 -13.15 2.01 22.78
N VAL A 229 -12.72 3.26 22.57
CA VAL A 229 -11.72 3.61 21.57
C VAL A 229 -10.49 4.15 22.28
N GLU A 230 -9.36 3.47 22.11
CA GLU A 230 -8.05 3.91 22.55
C GLU A 230 -7.30 4.54 21.38
N GLN A 231 -7.05 5.84 21.50
CA GLN A 231 -6.17 6.60 20.61
C GLN A 231 -4.76 6.60 21.18
N ILE A 232 -3.78 6.24 20.38
CA ILE A 232 -2.35 6.24 20.74
C ILE A 232 -1.63 7.13 19.74
N ILE A 233 -0.94 8.18 20.22
CA ILE A 233 -0.05 9.01 19.40
C ILE A 233 1.37 8.84 19.91
N ILE A 234 2.28 8.43 19.02
CA ILE A 234 3.69 8.21 19.29
C ILE A 234 4.50 9.31 18.60
N ASN A 235 5.41 9.95 19.32
CA ASN A 235 6.32 10.96 18.79
C ASN A 235 7.75 10.41 18.75
N ASN A 236 8.21 10.17 17.52
CA ASN A 236 9.54 9.73 17.09
C ASN A 236 10.29 10.84 16.31
N THR A 237 9.94 12.12 16.51
CA THR A 237 10.62 13.25 15.83
C THR A 237 12.11 13.29 16.13
N SER A 238 12.90 13.63 15.11
CA SER A 238 14.34 13.81 15.20
C SER A 238 14.76 15.04 14.37
N PRO A 239 15.24 16.13 15.00
CA PRO A 239 15.42 16.32 16.44
C PRO A 239 14.09 16.29 17.20
N LEU A 240 14.14 15.97 18.51
CA LEU A 240 12.94 15.83 19.34
C LEU A 240 12.17 17.14 19.44
N GLU A 241 10.90 17.12 19.03
CA GLU A 241 9.94 18.20 19.23
C GLU A 241 9.02 17.88 20.42
N THR A 242 8.65 18.89 21.22
CA THR A 242 7.56 18.74 22.20
C THR A 242 6.24 19.14 21.54
N LEU A 243 5.34 18.17 21.37
CA LEU A 243 4.13 18.33 20.58
C LEU A 243 2.88 18.46 21.46
N GLN A 244 1.92 19.23 20.96
CA GLN A 244 0.62 19.39 21.58
C GLN A 244 -0.45 19.17 20.51
N PHE A 245 -1.48 18.39 20.84
CA PHE A 245 -2.54 18.06 19.90
C PHE A 245 -3.92 18.28 20.50
N ARG A 246 -4.79 18.92 19.70
CA ARG A 246 -6.23 18.86 19.88
C ARG A 246 -6.77 17.67 19.11
N CYS A 247 -7.23 16.66 19.84
CA CYS A 247 -7.76 15.43 19.27
C CYS A 247 -9.29 15.50 19.23
N SER A 248 -9.86 15.28 18.06
CA SER A 248 -11.31 15.25 17.83
C SER A 248 -11.69 13.91 17.22
N LEU A 249 -12.52 13.15 17.94
CA LEU A 249 -13.14 11.92 17.46
C LEU A 249 -14.49 12.24 16.81
N PHE A 250 -14.65 11.85 15.55
CA PHE A 250 -15.84 12.04 14.75
C PHE A 250 -16.57 10.70 14.60
N ILE A 251 -17.86 10.72 14.91
CA ILE A 251 -18.71 9.54 14.96
C ILE A 251 -19.96 9.87 14.13
N PRO A 252 -20.39 8.99 13.20
CA PRO A 252 -21.57 9.23 12.38
C PRO A 252 -22.80 9.58 13.22
N SER A 253 -23.48 10.68 12.86
CA SER A 253 -24.72 11.15 13.50
C SER A 253 -24.61 11.45 15.02
N MET A 254 -23.40 11.62 15.56
CA MET A 254 -23.18 11.98 16.96
C MET A 254 -22.33 13.25 17.08
N LYS A 255 -22.41 13.91 18.24
CA LYS A 255 -21.51 15.02 18.54
C LYS A 255 -20.07 14.51 18.63
N ARG A 256 -19.14 15.22 18.02
CA ARG A 256 -17.70 14.91 18.13
C ARG A 256 -17.25 14.96 19.59
N MET A 257 -16.35 14.07 19.97
CA MET A 257 -15.72 14.06 21.29
C MET A 257 -14.31 14.65 21.18
N GLN A 258 -13.88 15.40 22.20
CA GLN A 258 -12.58 16.06 22.19
C GLN A 258 -11.69 15.63 23.36
N ARG A 259 -10.40 15.53 23.09
CA ARG A 259 -9.32 15.29 24.05
C ARG A 259 -8.12 16.16 23.69
N PHE A 260 -7.25 16.41 24.65
CA PHE A 260 -6.05 17.20 24.46
C PHE A 260 -4.83 16.39 24.87
N ILE A 261 -3.77 16.50 24.08
CA ILE A 261 -2.42 16.05 24.42
C ILE A 261 -1.61 17.33 24.60
N THR A 262 -1.13 17.56 25.82
CA THR A 262 -0.55 18.86 26.23
C THR A 262 0.97 18.88 26.25
N GLU A 263 1.64 17.73 26.31
CA GLU A 263 3.10 17.67 26.35
C GLU A 263 3.64 16.30 25.86
N LEU A 264 3.48 16.03 24.56
CA LEU A 264 4.03 14.82 23.95
C LEU A 264 5.51 15.04 23.58
N LYS A 265 6.40 14.65 24.49
CA LYS A 265 7.86 14.55 24.25
C LYS A 265 8.16 13.24 23.51
N ASN A 266 9.32 12.61 23.75
CA ASN A 266 9.64 11.29 23.20
C ASN A 266 8.72 10.23 23.84
N GLY A 267 8.16 9.32 23.04
CA GLY A 267 7.30 8.24 23.51
C GLY A 267 5.86 8.35 23.01
N GLN A 268 4.89 7.88 23.81
CA GLN A 268 3.48 7.79 23.41
C GLN A 268 2.54 8.43 24.44
N ASP A 269 1.43 9.01 23.96
CA ASP A 269 0.29 9.43 24.77
C ASP A 269 -0.96 8.65 24.35
N ARG A 270 -1.75 8.25 25.34
CA ARG A 270 -2.99 7.45 25.17
C ARG A 270 -4.21 8.25 25.61
N LYS A 271 -5.29 8.18 24.84
CA LYS A 271 -6.58 8.80 25.16
C LYS A 271 -7.73 7.84 24.91
N LEU A 272 -8.59 7.69 25.92
CA LEU A 272 -9.76 6.83 25.87
C LEU A 272 -11.04 7.63 25.59
N TYR A 273 -11.89 7.04 24.76
CA TYR A 273 -13.24 7.50 24.46
C TYR A 273 -14.21 6.34 24.73
N TYR A 274 -15.35 6.64 25.34
CA TYR A 274 -16.40 5.68 25.60
C TYR A 274 -17.66 6.14 24.89
N ILE A 275 -18.17 5.29 23.99
CA ILE A 275 -19.27 5.63 23.09
C ILE A 275 -20.40 4.61 23.34
N PRO A 276 -21.62 5.06 23.67
CA PRO A 276 -22.74 4.14 23.85
C PRO A 276 -23.15 3.46 22.53
N ASN A 277 -23.85 2.34 22.64
CA ASN A 277 -24.43 1.60 21.51
C ASN A 277 -23.41 1.03 20.52
N ALA A 278 -22.39 0.33 21.03
CA ALA A 278 -21.32 -0.29 20.23
C ALA A 278 -21.84 -1.14 19.06
N ASP A 279 -22.90 -1.91 19.29
CA ASP A 279 -23.51 -2.78 18.26
C ASP A 279 -23.99 -1.98 17.04
N SER A 280 -24.49 -0.76 17.26
CA SER A 280 -24.93 0.12 16.17
C SER A 280 -23.78 0.76 15.40
N LEU A 281 -22.55 0.70 15.93
CA LEU A 281 -21.35 1.30 15.36
C LEU A 281 -20.48 0.27 14.62
N LYS A 282 -20.66 -1.03 14.88
CA LYS A 282 -19.92 -2.09 14.19
C LYS A 282 -20.07 -1.96 12.66
N GLY A 283 -18.96 -2.02 11.95
CA GLY A 283 -18.89 -1.86 10.50
C GLY A 283 -19.00 -0.42 9.98
N LYS A 284 -19.19 0.58 10.87
CA LYS A 284 -19.17 1.99 10.48
C LYS A 284 -17.74 2.54 10.52
N GLU A 285 -17.46 3.48 9.63
CA GLU A 285 -16.21 4.25 9.66
C GLU A 285 -16.28 5.34 10.74
N LEU A 286 -15.27 5.37 11.60
CA LEU A 286 -15.00 6.46 12.54
C LEU A 286 -13.69 7.12 12.13
N TRP A 287 -13.49 8.37 12.54
CA TRP A 287 -12.19 9.01 12.36
C TRP A 287 -11.76 9.88 13.53
N ILE A 288 -10.45 9.89 13.78
CA ILE A 288 -9.79 10.80 14.70
C ILE A 288 -9.00 11.81 13.89
N ARG A 289 -9.13 13.08 14.28
CA ARG A 289 -8.25 14.15 13.83
C ARG A 289 -7.43 14.66 15.01
N ALA A 290 -6.11 14.64 14.89
CA ALA A 290 -5.21 15.35 15.79
C ALA A 290 -4.64 16.58 15.09
N GLU A 291 -5.03 17.77 15.53
CA GLU A 291 -4.53 19.05 15.03
C GLU A 291 -3.46 19.56 15.99
N GLN A 292 -2.25 19.81 15.48
CA GLN A 292 -1.17 20.34 16.30
C GLN A 292 -1.52 21.75 16.78
N VAL A 293 -1.44 21.99 18.08
CA VAL A 293 -1.62 23.33 18.64
C VAL A 293 -0.42 24.18 18.25
N ASN A 294 -0.67 25.35 17.65
CA ASN A 294 0.36 26.28 17.16
C ASN A 294 1.36 25.66 16.17
N GLY A 295 0.93 24.65 15.40
CA GLY A 295 1.76 24.00 14.39
C GLY A 295 1.03 23.77 13.08
N ARG A 296 1.65 23.03 12.17
CA ARG A 296 1.13 22.77 10.82
C ARG A 296 0.58 21.36 10.62
N ARG A 297 0.73 20.48 11.61
CA ARG A 297 0.36 19.07 11.49
C ARG A 297 -1.12 18.85 11.68
N ILE A 298 -1.73 18.12 10.75
CA ILE A 298 -3.08 17.58 10.88
C ILE A 298 -3.02 16.11 10.55
N LEU A 299 -3.32 15.29 11.55
CA LEU A 299 -3.28 13.85 11.47
C LEU A 299 -4.72 13.33 11.39
N ASN A 300 -5.15 12.84 10.24
CA ASN A 300 -6.47 12.20 10.12
C ASN A 300 -6.29 10.68 10.05
N TYR A 301 -6.83 9.95 11.02
CA TYR A 301 -6.83 8.49 11.05
C TYR A 301 -8.26 7.98 10.96
N ARG A 302 -8.54 7.11 9.99
CA ARG A 302 -9.86 6.50 9.74
C ARG A 302 -9.77 4.98 9.93
N TRP A 303 -10.80 4.37 10.49
CA TRP A 303 -10.89 2.91 10.63
C TRP A 303 -12.35 2.45 10.66
N ILE A 304 -12.56 1.16 10.40
CA ILE A 304 -13.86 0.50 10.51
C ILE A 304 -13.97 -0.15 11.89
N VAL A 305 -15.03 0.18 12.64
CA VAL A 305 -15.24 -0.36 13.99
C VAL A 305 -15.52 -1.86 13.93
N GLY A 306 -14.83 -2.61 14.81
CA GLY A 306 -15.05 -4.03 14.96
C GLY A 306 -14.40 -4.94 13.93
N GLU A 307 -13.57 -4.39 13.05
CA GLU A 307 -12.78 -5.17 12.08
C GLU A 307 -11.83 -6.15 12.79
N ASN A 308 -11.28 -5.76 13.95
CA ASN A 308 -10.28 -6.55 14.69
C ASN A 308 -10.79 -7.19 15.99
N TRP A 309 -12.09 -7.18 16.28
CA TRP A 309 -12.60 -7.74 17.55
C TRP A 309 -12.38 -9.25 17.68
N GLN A 310 -12.29 -9.97 16.57
CA GLN A 310 -12.08 -11.43 16.58
C GLN A 310 -10.63 -11.84 16.87
N ASN A 311 -9.67 -10.91 16.71
CA ASN A 311 -8.23 -11.15 16.92
C ASN A 311 -7.72 -10.70 18.30
N GLN A 312 -8.59 -10.11 19.13
CA GLN A 312 -8.23 -9.69 20.49
C GLN A 312 -8.49 -10.84 21.47
N ALA A 313 -7.48 -11.68 21.69
CA ALA A 313 -7.48 -12.58 22.85
C ALA A 313 -7.51 -11.74 24.15
N PRO A 314 -8.19 -12.20 25.22
CA PRO A 314 -8.17 -11.47 26.48
C PRO A 314 -6.75 -11.40 27.03
N THR A 315 -6.26 -10.18 27.27
CA THR A 315 -5.03 -9.95 28.03
C THR A 315 -5.18 -10.61 29.40
N PRO A 316 -4.28 -11.51 29.83
CA PRO A 316 -4.32 -12.04 31.19
C PRO A 316 -4.22 -10.88 32.17
N GLN A 317 -5.23 -10.75 33.05
CA GLN A 317 -5.13 -9.89 34.21
C GLN A 317 -4.05 -10.47 35.12
N GLU A 318 -2.95 -9.75 35.30
CA GLU A 318 -2.01 -10.04 36.39
C GLU A 318 -2.75 -9.80 37.72
N GLU A 319 -3.14 -10.91 38.37
CA GLU A 319 -3.60 -10.89 39.75
C GLU A 319 -2.49 -10.32 40.64
N ILE A 320 -2.65 -9.08 41.07
CA ILE A 320 -1.89 -8.53 42.18
C ILE A 320 -2.31 -9.30 43.43
N LYS A 321 -1.51 -10.29 43.82
CA LYS A 321 -1.60 -10.93 45.14
C LYS A 321 -1.23 -9.89 46.20
N VAL A 322 -2.25 -9.38 46.88
CA VAL A 322 -2.07 -8.61 48.12
C VAL A 322 -1.71 -9.60 49.23
N GLU A 323 -0.42 -9.68 49.59
CA GLU A 323 0.01 -10.36 50.81
C GLU A 323 -0.52 -9.60 52.03
N LYS A 324 -1.34 -10.27 52.83
CA LYS A 324 -1.75 -9.77 54.15
C LYS A 324 -0.55 -9.87 55.12
N PRO A 325 -0.33 -8.87 55.99
CA PRO A 325 0.73 -8.93 56.97
C PRO A 325 0.41 -10.01 58.02
N ALA A 326 1.39 -10.85 58.33
CA ALA A 326 1.29 -11.85 59.38
C ALA A 326 1.24 -11.16 60.76
N VAL A 327 0.17 -11.43 61.50
CA VAL A 327 0.04 -11.10 62.91
C VAL A 327 0.38 -12.35 63.72
N ARG A 328 1.62 -12.44 64.19
CA ARG A 328 2.05 -12.77 65.57
C ARG A 328 3.53 -13.07 65.63
#